data_AF-A0A8J8BWP6-F1
#
_entry.id   AF-A0A8J8BWP6-F1
#
_cell.length_a   1.000
_cell.length_b   1.000
_cell.length_c   1.000
_cell.angle_alpha   90.00
_cell.angle_beta   90.00
_cell.angle_gamma   90.00
#
_symmetry.space_group_name_H-M   'P 1'
#
loop_
_entity.id
_entity.type
_entity.pdbx_description
1 polymer ?
#
loop_
_entity_poly.entity_id
_entity_poly.type
_entity_poly.pdbx_seq_one_letter_code
_entity_poly.pdbx_strand_id
1 'polypeptide(L)'
;MDLGDFYPQIKVDRLGNSYVAWQGFDGNDWEIYWVKIDASQICGQVQKVSNYLGSTGRFDLYPQIAIDASGNSYITWVSSDCHFDQCEIEIYWAKIGAAGKPERVQKISYYPNSLHFNLNPRIAVNIDGNSYITWAGKDALRDDHIFFTALLPSRGLALKEIIEMIVITVVIVIIAIVILRKKPYLISEKK
;
A
#
# COMPACT_ATOMS: atom_id res chain seq x y z
N MET A 1 -26.37 -12.32 -12.44
CA MET A 1 -25.81 -13.67 -12.21
C MET A 1 -24.62 -13.47 -11.32
N ASP A 2 -24.50 -14.26 -10.26
CA ASP A 2 -23.25 -14.34 -9.51
C ASP A 2 -22.23 -15.07 -10.40
N LEU A 3 -21.14 -14.38 -10.76
CA LEU A 3 -20.06 -14.97 -11.57
C LEU A 3 -19.04 -15.72 -10.70
N GLY A 4 -19.26 -15.79 -9.38
CA GLY A 4 -18.54 -16.60 -8.41
C GLY A 4 -17.51 -15.82 -7.60
N ASP A 5 -16.94 -16.54 -6.63
CA ASP A 5 -15.83 -16.11 -5.79
C ASP A 5 -14.59 -16.97 -6.09
N PHE A 6 -13.44 -16.32 -6.28
CA PHE A 6 -12.20 -16.99 -6.67
C PHE A 6 -10.98 -16.49 -5.88
N TYR A 7 -9.88 -17.24 -6.02
CA TYR A 7 -8.56 -16.92 -5.46
C TYR A 7 -8.57 -16.56 -3.97
N PRO A 8 -9.18 -17.39 -3.10
CA PRO A 8 -9.17 -17.12 -1.67
C PRO A 8 -7.74 -17.16 -1.13
N GLN A 9 -7.45 -16.30 -0.17
CA GLN A 9 -6.23 -16.23 0.60
C GLN A 9 -6.58 -16.17 2.08
N ILE A 10 -5.73 -16.75 2.93
CA ILE A 10 -5.97 -16.82 4.36
C ILE A 10 -4.71 -16.51 5.18
N LYS A 11 -4.90 -15.86 6.32
CA LYS A 11 -3.93 -15.77 7.42
C LYS A 11 -4.62 -16.05 8.75
N VAL A 12 -3.85 -16.56 9.71
CA VAL A 12 -4.30 -16.83 11.07
C VAL A 12 -3.36 -16.10 12.03
N ASP A 13 -3.93 -15.36 12.98
CA ASP A 13 -3.16 -14.67 14.01
C ASP A 13 -2.80 -15.60 15.18
N ARG A 14 -2.00 -15.09 16.14
CA ARG A 14 -1.59 -15.86 17.32
C ARG A 14 -2.73 -16.16 18.30
N LEU A 15 -3.86 -15.47 18.18
CA LEU A 15 -5.05 -15.68 18.99
C LEU A 15 -5.99 -16.73 18.36
N GLY A 16 -5.67 -17.21 17.17
CA GLY A 16 -6.49 -18.17 16.43
C GLY A 16 -7.58 -17.53 15.56
N ASN A 17 -7.60 -16.20 15.41
CA ASN A 17 -8.52 -15.55 14.47
C ASN A 17 -8.03 -15.78 13.04
N SER A 18 -8.95 -16.10 12.13
CA SER A 18 -8.69 -16.27 10.71
C SER A 18 -9.14 -15.04 9.92
N TYR A 19 -8.38 -14.70 8.90
CA TYR A 19 -8.57 -13.54 8.05
C TYR A 19 -8.53 -14.01 6.61
N VAL A 20 -9.64 -13.87 5.90
CA VAL A 20 -9.81 -14.39 4.55
C VAL A 20 -10.03 -13.23 3.60
N ALA A 21 -9.35 -13.24 2.46
CA ALA A 21 -9.56 -12.32 1.36
C ALA A 21 -9.78 -13.09 0.06
N TRP A 22 -10.64 -12.61 -0.81
CA TRP A 22 -10.94 -13.25 -2.10
C TRP A 22 -11.38 -12.20 -3.11
N GLN A 23 -11.42 -12.56 -4.39
CA GLN A 23 -12.11 -11.75 -5.40
C GLN A 23 -13.51 -12.33 -5.64
N GLY A 24 -14.50 -11.46 -5.81
CA GLY A 24 -15.88 -11.85 -6.08
C GLY A 24 -16.53 -10.90 -7.08
N PHE A 25 -17.52 -11.39 -7.81
CA PHE A 25 -18.28 -10.57 -8.75
C PHE A 25 -19.50 -9.95 -8.07
N ASP A 26 -19.59 -8.62 -8.08
CA ASP A 26 -20.64 -7.90 -7.34
C ASP A 26 -21.94 -7.68 -8.13
N GLY A 27 -21.99 -8.18 -9.36
CA GLY A 27 -23.06 -7.93 -10.32
C GLY A 27 -22.69 -6.95 -11.43
N ASN A 28 -21.62 -6.17 -11.25
CA ASN A 28 -21.07 -5.22 -12.21
C ASN A 28 -19.64 -5.57 -12.59
N ASP A 29 -18.76 -5.75 -11.61
CA ASP A 29 -17.34 -6.03 -11.80
C ASP A 29 -16.75 -6.94 -10.71
N TRP A 30 -15.45 -7.23 -10.86
CA TRP A 30 -14.68 -8.05 -9.93
C TRP A 30 -14.08 -7.18 -8.85
N GLU A 31 -14.31 -7.56 -7.60
CA GLU A 31 -14.01 -6.77 -6.41
C GLU A 31 -13.29 -7.63 -5.38
N ILE A 32 -12.47 -7.02 -4.53
CA ILE A 32 -11.81 -7.68 -3.41
C ILE A 32 -12.68 -7.62 -2.17
N TYR A 33 -12.90 -8.78 -1.57
CA TYR A 33 -13.63 -8.94 -0.33
C TYR A 33 -12.73 -9.46 0.78
N TRP A 34 -13.14 -9.20 2.00
CA TRP A 34 -12.46 -9.66 3.20
C TRP A 34 -13.44 -10.01 4.32
N VAL A 35 -13.08 -10.99 5.14
CA VAL A 35 -13.78 -11.30 6.40
C VAL A 35 -12.81 -11.78 7.47
N LYS A 36 -13.14 -11.46 8.72
CA LYS A 36 -12.51 -12.04 9.91
C LYS A 36 -13.43 -13.08 10.52
N ILE A 37 -12.87 -14.24 10.86
CA ILE A 37 -13.52 -15.27 11.66
C ILE A 37 -12.75 -15.34 12.97
N ASP A 38 -13.42 -15.12 14.09
CA ASP A 38 -12.73 -15.14 15.37
C ASP A 38 -12.39 -16.58 15.82
N ALA A 39 -11.58 -16.69 16.88
CA ALA A 39 -11.17 -17.99 17.42
C ALA A 39 -12.35 -18.85 17.95
N SER A 40 -13.51 -18.22 18.20
CA SER A 40 -14.77 -18.90 18.56
C SER A 40 -15.59 -19.32 17.33
N GLN A 41 -15.02 -19.21 16.14
CA GLN A 41 -15.64 -19.51 14.85
C GLN A 41 -16.82 -18.61 14.49
N ILE A 42 -16.92 -17.42 15.11
CA ILE A 42 -17.93 -16.45 14.74
C ILE A 42 -17.41 -15.67 13.52
N CYS A 43 -18.16 -15.77 12.42
CA CYS A 43 -17.87 -15.03 11.21
C CYS A 43 -18.29 -13.57 11.37
N GLY A 44 -17.37 -12.65 11.12
CA GLY A 44 -17.65 -11.23 11.04
C GLY A 44 -18.43 -10.85 9.77
N GLN A 45 -18.72 -9.58 9.63
CA GLN A 45 -19.35 -9.06 8.42
C GLN A 45 -18.34 -8.99 7.27
N VAL A 46 -18.71 -9.55 6.12
CA VAL A 46 -17.94 -9.42 4.87
C VAL A 46 -17.82 -7.95 4.48
N GLN A 47 -16.61 -7.52 4.17
CA GLN A 47 -16.30 -6.17 3.71
C GLN A 47 -15.86 -6.20 2.26
N LYS A 48 -16.39 -5.30 1.44
CA LYS A 48 -15.79 -4.95 0.16
C LYS A 48 -14.61 -4.01 0.43
N VAL A 49 -13.42 -4.39 0.00
CA VAL A 49 -12.14 -3.72 0.30
C VAL A 49 -11.75 -2.74 -0.80
N SER A 50 -11.91 -3.14 -2.06
CA SER A 50 -11.53 -2.38 -3.24
C SER A 50 -12.55 -1.27 -3.59
N ASN A 51 -12.99 -0.49 -2.60
CA ASN A 51 -14.05 0.50 -2.74
C ASN A 51 -13.66 1.74 -3.57
N TYR A 52 -13.30 1.57 -4.83
CA TYR A 52 -13.02 2.67 -5.73
C TYR A 52 -14.30 3.17 -6.40
N LEU A 53 -14.47 4.49 -6.43
CA LEU A 53 -15.65 5.18 -6.98
C LEU A 53 -15.54 5.44 -8.49
N GLY A 54 -14.78 4.61 -9.22
CA GLY A 54 -14.45 4.80 -10.63
C GLY A 54 -15.23 3.89 -11.59
N SER A 55 -15.08 4.18 -12.88
CA SER A 55 -15.75 3.59 -14.04
C SER A 55 -16.10 2.10 -13.98
N THR A 56 -17.26 1.75 -14.56
CA THR A 56 -17.59 0.38 -14.98
C THR A 56 -16.52 -0.17 -15.93
N GLY A 57 -15.99 -1.37 -15.66
CA GLY A 57 -14.97 -2.03 -16.51
C GLY A 57 -13.61 -2.24 -15.84
N ARG A 58 -13.46 -1.80 -14.59
CA ARG A 58 -12.28 -2.09 -13.77
C ARG A 58 -12.44 -3.44 -13.08
N PHE A 59 -11.38 -4.24 -13.01
CA PHE A 59 -11.40 -5.53 -12.34
C PHE A 59 -10.31 -5.60 -11.27
N ASP A 60 -10.72 -5.81 -10.03
CA ASP A 60 -9.83 -6.04 -8.91
C ASP A 60 -9.70 -7.55 -8.63
N LEU A 61 -8.48 -8.06 -8.78
CA LEU A 61 -8.18 -9.48 -8.96
C LEU A 61 -6.97 -9.93 -8.14
N TYR A 62 -6.88 -11.23 -7.89
CA TYR A 62 -5.71 -11.90 -7.29
C TYR A 62 -5.24 -11.25 -5.98
N PRO A 63 -6.09 -11.19 -4.94
CA PRO A 63 -5.69 -10.59 -3.68
C PRO A 63 -4.56 -11.39 -3.02
N GLN A 64 -3.82 -10.72 -2.16
CA GLN A 64 -2.87 -11.27 -1.20
C GLN A 64 -3.08 -10.57 0.13
N ILE A 65 -2.93 -11.29 1.24
CA ILE A 65 -3.18 -10.77 2.58
C ILE A 65 -2.02 -11.05 3.54
N ALA A 66 -1.72 -10.06 4.36
CA ALA A 66 -0.87 -10.15 5.54
C ALA A 66 -1.59 -9.55 6.75
N ILE A 67 -1.13 -9.90 7.95
CA ILE A 67 -1.68 -9.41 9.22
C ILE A 67 -0.55 -8.94 10.12
N ASP A 68 -0.80 -7.91 10.93
CA ASP A 68 0.13 -7.50 11.99
C ASP A 68 -0.27 -8.08 13.36
N ALA A 69 0.56 -7.88 14.37
CA ALA A 69 0.29 -8.39 15.73
C ALA A 69 -0.84 -7.64 16.45
N SER A 70 -1.29 -6.50 15.91
CA SER A 70 -2.46 -5.78 16.43
C SER A 70 -3.77 -6.28 15.80
N GLY A 71 -3.69 -7.28 14.91
CA GLY A 71 -4.84 -7.85 14.24
C GLY A 71 -5.38 -7.00 13.09
N ASN A 72 -4.61 -6.03 12.59
CA ASN A 72 -4.94 -5.34 11.35
C ASN A 72 -4.62 -6.23 10.15
N SER A 73 -5.43 -6.15 9.11
CA SER A 73 -5.16 -6.82 7.83
C SER A 73 -4.63 -5.84 6.80
N TYR A 74 -3.77 -6.34 5.92
CA TYR A 74 -3.16 -5.59 4.84
C TYR A 74 -3.33 -6.41 3.58
N ILE A 75 -4.00 -5.83 2.60
CA ILE A 75 -4.37 -6.54 1.38
C ILE A 75 -3.76 -5.81 0.21
N THR A 76 -3.14 -6.56 -0.70
CA THR A 76 -2.70 -6.06 -2.00
C THR A 76 -3.33 -6.90 -3.10
N TRP A 77 -3.60 -6.28 -4.25
CA TRP A 77 -4.25 -6.94 -5.37
C TRP A 77 -3.83 -6.28 -6.68
N VAL A 78 -4.14 -6.95 -7.78
CA VAL A 78 -4.03 -6.42 -9.13
C VAL A 78 -5.33 -5.71 -9.46
N SER A 79 -5.24 -4.51 -10.01
CA SER A 79 -6.38 -3.86 -10.62
C SER A 79 -6.11 -3.62 -12.09
N SER A 80 -7.02 -4.08 -12.95
CA SER A 80 -6.97 -3.82 -14.39
C SER A 80 -8.08 -2.88 -14.80
N ASP A 81 -7.73 -1.77 -15.43
CA ASP A 81 -8.65 -0.86 -16.11
C ASP A 81 -8.38 -0.94 -17.62
N CYS A 82 -9.30 -1.53 -18.37
CA CYS A 82 -9.13 -1.76 -19.80
C CYS A 82 -10.07 -0.86 -20.60
N HIS A 83 -9.48 -0.01 -21.44
CA HIS A 83 -10.18 0.82 -22.40
C HIS A 83 -9.74 0.46 -23.83
N PHE A 84 -10.62 -0.23 -24.56
CA PHE A 84 -10.35 -0.78 -25.90
C PHE A 84 -9.14 -1.74 -25.92
N ASP A 85 -8.05 -1.36 -26.60
CA ASP A 85 -6.83 -2.14 -26.77
C ASP A 85 -5.75 -1.83 -25.72
N GLN A 86 -6.05 -0.96 -24.76
CA GLN A 86 -5.14 -0.52 -23.72
C GLN A 86 -5.68 -0.94 -22.35
N CYS A 87 -4.87 -1.72 -21.63
CA CYS A 87 -5.15 -2.12 -20.25
C CYS A 87 -4.07 -1.56 -19.34
N GLU A 88 -4.48 -0.78 -18.34
CA GLU A 88 -3.64 -0.39 -17.23
C GLU A 88 -3.81 -1.43 -16.12
N ILE A 89 -2.75 -2.18 -15.85
CA ILE A 89 -2.69 -3.18 -14.81
C ILE A 89 -1.72 -2.71 -13.73
N GLU A 90 -2.28 -2.40 -12.57
CA GLU A 90 -1.62 -1.71 -11.48
C GLU A 90 -1.79 -2.47 -10.17
N ILE A 91 -0.86 -2.27 -9.24
CA ILE A 91 -0.93 -2.86 -7.91
C ILE A 91 -1.56 -1.87 -6.94
N TYR A 92 -2.53 -2.37 -6.19
CA TYR A 92 -3.23 -1.63 -5.16
C TYR A 92 -3.00 -2.26 -3.79
N TRP A 93 -3.23 -1.45 -2.76
CA TRP A 93 -3.09 -1.82 -1.38
C TRP A 93 -4.16 -1.13 -0.53
N ALA A 94 -4.64 -1.83 0.50
CA ALA A 94 -5.46 -1.26 1.54
C ALA A 94 -5.18 -1.93 2.88
N LYS A 95 -5.37 -1.15 3.94
CA LYS A 95 -5.36 -1.63 5.32
C LYS A 95 -6.80 -1.78 5.80
N ILE A 96 -7.06 -2.79 6.61
CA ILE A 96 -8.30 -2.99 7.34
C ILE A 96 -7.93 -2.98 8.81
N GLY A 97 -8.45 -2.00 9.55
CA GLY A 97 -8.20 -1.91 10.99
C GLY A 97 -8.77 -3.12 11.73
N ALA A 98 -8.26 -3.43 12.92
CA ALA A 98 -8.69 -4.58 13.73
C ALA A 98 -10.21 -4.63 14.00
N ALA A 99 -10.91 -3.48 13.95
CA ALA A 99 -12.37 -3.38 14.04
C ALA A 99 -13.11 -3.82 12.75
N GLY A 100 -12.39 -4.22 11.70
CA GLY A 100 -12.95 -4.69 10.44
C GLY A 100 -13.33 -3.59 9.44
N LYS A 101 -12.87 -2.35 9.62
CA LYS A 101 -13.16 -1.26 8.68
C LYS A 101 -12.02 -1.09 7.66
N PRO A 102 -12.26 -1.22 6.35
CA PRO A 102 -11.29 -0.85 5.33
C PRO A 102 -10.94 0.64 5.38
N GLU A 103 -9.65 0.94 5.29
CA GLU A 103 -9.11 2.28 5.11
C GLU A 103 -9.04 2.64 3.62
N ARG A 104 -8.53 3.84 3.31
CA ARG A 104 -8.43 4.31 1.92
C ARG A 104 -7.49 3.42 1.10
N VAL A 105 -8.01 2.95 -0.04
CA VAL A 105 -7.27 2.26 -1.09
C VAL A 105 -6.16 3.15 -1.67
N GLN A 106 -4.97 2.59 -1.87
CA GLN A 106 -3.81 3.24 -2.46
C GLN A 106 -3.33 2.44 -3.66
N LYS A 107 -3.10 3.10 -4.79
CA LYS A 107 -2.24 2.55 -5.85
C LYS A 107 -0.80 2.58 -5.34
N ILE A 108 0.04 1.60 -5.66
CA ILE A 108 1.44 1.56 -5.16
C ILE A 108 2.48 1.35 -6.24
N SER A 109 2.09 0.93 -7.44
CA SER A 109 2.97 0.77 -8.61
C SER A 109 3.27 2.10 -9.33
N TYR A 110 3.72 3.11 -8.59
CA TYR A 110 4.11 4.41 -9.16
C TYR A 110 5.56 4.37 -9.70
N TYR A 111 5.79 3.74 -10.83
CA TYR A 111 7.09 3.85 -11.52
C TYR A 111 7.00 4.79 -12.73
N PRO A 112 7.84 5.84 -12.81
CA PRO A 112 7.93 6.67 -14.00
C PRO A 112 8.27 5.79 -15.20
N ASN A 113 7.52 5.92 -16.30
CA ASN A 113 7.67 5.14 -17.52
C ASN A 113 7.37 3.63 -17.39
N SER A 114 6.67 3.20 -16.33
CA SER A 114 6.07 1.86 -16.33
C SER A 114 5.04 1.76 -17.44
N LEU A 115 5.01 0.64 -18.16
CA LEU A 115 4.01 0.37 -19.19
C LEU A 115 2.64 -0.02 -18.62
N HIS A 116 2.39 0.26 -17.33
CA HIS A 116 1.16 -0.10 -16.63
C HIS A 116 0.83 -1.59 -16.75
N PHE A 117 1.85 -2.44 -16.61
CA PHE A 117 1.69 -3.88 -16.65
C PHE A 117 2.34 -4.49 -15.42
N ASN A 118 1.58 -4.55 -14.32
CA ASN A 118 2.05 -5.00 -13.02
C ASN A 118 1.19 -6.16 -12.51
N LEU A 119 1.80 -7.28 -12.16
CA LEU A 119 1.13 -8.54 -11.86
C LEU A 119 1.75 -9.23 -10.66
N ASN A 120 1.05 -10.25 -10.16
CA ASN A 120 1.54 -11.17 -9.12
C ASN A 120 2.08 -10.46 -7.88
N PRO A 121 1.32 -9.54 -7.26
CA PRO A 121 1.77 -8.91 -6.03
C PRO A 121 1.98 -9.97 -4.95
N ARG A 122 2.84 -9.66 -3.98
CA ARG A 122 3.04 -10.39 -2.72
C ARG A 122 3.25 -9.38 -1.61
N ILE A 123 2.75 -9.68 -0.42
CA ILE A 123 2.84 -8.79 0.73
C ILE A 123 3.40 -9.53 1.95
N ALA A 124 4.29 -8.84 2.65
CA ALA A 124 4.71 -9.16 4.02
C ALA A 124 4.52 -7.93 4.90
N VAL A 125 4.29 -8.14 6.20
CA VAL A 125 4.08 -7.06 7.18
C VAL A 125 4.93 -7.33 8.41
N ASN A 126 5.57 -6.29 8.95
CA ASN A 126 6.33 -6.41 10.21
C ASN A 126 5.43 -6.20 11.44
N ILE A 127 6.01 -6.31 12.63
CA ILE A 127 5.28 -6.15 13.90
C ILE A 127 4.61 -4.77 14.06
N ASP A 128 5.20 -3.74 13.45
CA ASP A 128 4.72 -2.35 13.52
C ASP A 128 3.61 -2.04 12.49
N GLY A 129 3.26 -2.99 11.63
CA GLY A 129 2.27 -2.80 10.58
C GLY A 129 2.82 -2.16 9.31
N ASN A 130 4.14 -2.11 9.11
CA ASN A 130 4.73 -1.67 7.85
C ASN A 130 4.61 -2.77 6.81
N SER A 131 4.02 -2.44 5.65
CA SER A 131 3.89 -3.38 4.53
C SER A 131 5.10 -3.32 3.61
N TYR A 132 5.52 -4.48 3.13
CA TYR A 132 6.57 -4.70 2.13
C TYR A 132 5.94 -5.49 1.00
N ILE A 133 5.91 -4.92 -0.19
CA ILE A 133 5.17 -5.47 -1.32
C ILE A 133 6.09 -5.60 -2.52
N THR A 134 6.04 -6.74 -3.18
CA THR A 134 6.76 -7.02 -4.43
C THR A 134 5.78 -7.36 -5.53
N TRP A 135 6.09 -7.06 -6.78
CA TRP A 135 5.29 -7.47 -7.94
C TRP A 135 6.17 -7.64 -9.17
N ALA A 136 5.71 -8.40 -10.14
CA ALA A 136 6.32 -8.46 -11.46
C ALA A 136 5.77 -7.32 -12.32
N GLY A 137 6.60 -6.66 -13.11
CA GLY A 137 6.10 -5.67 -14.06
C GLY A 137 7.09 -5.37 -15.17
N LYS A 138 6.75 -4.41 -16.02
CA LYS A 138 7.63 -3.96 -17.11
C LYS A 138 8.22 -2.58 -16.84
N ASP A 139 9.50 -2.45 -17.14
CA ASP A 139 10.18 -1.16 -17.12
C ASP A 139 9.97 -0.39 -18.45
N ALA A 140 10.70 0.72 -18.61
CA ALA A 140 10.64 1.56 -19.81
C ALA A 140 11.18 0.89 -21.09
N LEU A 141 12.04 -0.13 -20.96
CA LEU A 141 12.61 -0.93 -22.04
C LEU A 141 11.77 -2.16 -22.38
N ARG A 142 10.65 -2.36 -21.66
CA ARG A 142 9.68 -3.44 -21.83
C ARG A 142 10.16 -4.83 -21.43
N ASP A 143 11.27 -4.95 -20.70
CA ASP A 143 11.66 -6.20 -20.08
C ASP A 143 10.97 -6.39 -18.72
N ASP A 144 10.80 -7.66 -18.34
CA ASP A 144 10.11 -8.03 -17.11
C ASP A 144 11.07 -7.95 -15.92
N HIS A 145 10.67 -7.21 -14.89
CA HIS A 145 11.42 -7.02 -13.66
C HIS A 145 10.58 -7.33 -12.42
N ILE A 146 11.27 -7.55 -11.31
CA ILE A 146 10.65 -7.54 -9.99
C ILE A 146 10.78 -6.15 -9.39
N PHE A 147 9.64 -5.51 -9.17
CA PHE A 147 9.53 -4.26 -8.46
C PHE A 147 9.16 -4.50 -7.01
N PHE A 148 9.49 -3.53 -6.17
CA PHE A 148 9.10 -3.58 -4.78
C PHE A 148 8.85 -2.18 -4.24
N THR A 149 7.99 -2.12 -3.23
CA THR A 149 7.91 -1.00 -2.30
C THR A 149 8.19 -1.53 -0.91
N ALA A 150 9.07 -0.84 -0.21
CA ALA A 150 9.40 -1.14 1.17
C ALA A 150 8.77 -0.07 2.06
N LEU A 151 8.30 -0.49 3.24
CA LEU A 151 7.87 0.40 4.30
C LEU A 151 6.69 1.30 3.90
N LEU A 152 5.55 0.71 3.54
CA LEU A 152 4.27 1.43 3.54
C LEU A 152 3.72 1.45 4.98
N PRO A 153 3.79 2.59 5.69
CA PRO A 153 3.38 2.64 7.08
C PRO A 153 1.87 2.53 7.21
N SER A 154 1.41 1.86 8.27
CA SER A 154 -0.01 1.68 8.62
C SER A 154 -0.76 2.99 8.91
N ARG A 155 -0.03 4.10 9.01
CA ARG A 155 -0.52 5.48 9.01
C ARG A 155 0.27 6.18 7.91
N GLY A 156 -0.32 6.38 6.74
CA GLY A 156 0.39 6.93 5.57
C GLY A 156 1.27 8.11 5.97
N LEU A 157 2.56 8.09 5.58
CA LEU A 157 3.66 9.00 5.97
C LEU A 157 3.16 10.14 6.87
N ALA A 158 2.99 9.82 8.15
CA ALA A 158 2.22 10.66 9.04
C ALA A 158 2.93 12.02 9.14
N LEU A 159 2.16 13.10 9.08
CA LEU A 159 2.56 14.49 9.32
C LEU A 159 3.65 14.68 10.39
N LYS A 160 3.76 13.78 11.37
CA LYS A 160 4.82 13.77 12.38
C LYS A 160 6.22 13.62 11.79
N GLU A 161 6.46 12.74 10.82
CA GLU A 161 7.77 12.57 10.17
C GLU A 161 8.08 13.77 9.25
N ILE A 162 7.05 14.31 8.60
CA ILE A 162 7.17 15.54 7.79
C ILE A 162 7.47 16.76 8.69
N ILE A 163 6.81 16.87 9.85
CA ILE A 163 7.05 17.94 10.84
C ILE A 163 8.43 17.78 11.47
N GLU A 164 8.83 16.57 11.89
CA GLU A 164 10.16 16.31 12.45
C GLU A 164 11.27 16.64 11.42
N MET A 165 11.08 16.25 10.15
CA MET A 165 12.00 16.59 9.06
C MET A 165 12.06 18.11 8.78
N ILE A 166 10.93 18.82 8.79
CA ILE A 166 10.87 20.28 8.64
C ILE A 166 11.58 20.98 9.82
N VAL A 167 11.31 20.55 11.05
CA VAL A 167 11.92 21.13 12.27
C VAL A 167 13.44 20.95 12.25
N ILE A 168 13.94 19.75 11.93
CA ILE A 168 15.39 19.47 11.84
C ILE A 168 16.05 20.37 10.77
N THR A 169 15.43 20.48 9.59
CA THR A 169 15.98 21.29 8.49
C THR A 169 16.05 22.78 8.85
N VAL A 170 15.01 23.33 9.47
CA VAL A 170 14.97 24.74 9.92
C VAL A 170 16.04 25.01 10.98
N VAL A 171 16.23 24.11 11.95
CA VAL A 171 17.25 24.26 13.00
C VAL A 171 18.66 24.25 12.41
N ILE A 172 18.95 23.33 11.46
CA ILE A 172 20.27 23.28 10.78
C ILE A 172 20.54 24.57 10.02
N VAL A 173 19.55 25.10 9.28
CA VAL A 173 19.70 26.36 8.53
C VAL A 173 19.94 27.54 9.47
N ILE A 174 19.22 27.63 10.59
CA ILE A 174 19.42 28.69 11.59
C ILE A 174 20.83 28.60 12.18
N ILE A 175 21.29 27.41 12.56
CA ILE A 175 22.65 27.19 13.10
C ILE A 175 23.69 27.58 12.05
N ALA A 176 23.53 27.18 10.79
CA ALA A 176 24.44 27.53 9.70
C ALA A 176 24.51 29.06 9.49
N ILE A 177 23.37 29.76 9.50
CA ILE A 177 23.31 31.23 9.41
C ILE A 177 24.04 31.88 10.59
N VAL A 178 23.83 31.38 11.82
CA VAL A 178 24.52 31.89 13.01
C VAL A 178 26.03 31.68 12.93
N ILE A 179 26.49 30.51 12.48
CA ILE A 179 27.92 30.21 12.30
C ILE A 179 28.53 31.12 11.22
N LEU A 180 27.85 31.31 10.08
CA LEU A 180 28.31 32.17 9.00
C LEU A 180 28.39 33.64 9.43
N ARG A 181 27.43 34.12 10.23
CA ARG A 181 27.45 35.49 10.79
C ARG A 181 28.48 35.68 11.91
N LYS A 182 28.89 34.60 12.59
CA LYS A 182 29.90 34.63 13.65
C LYS A 182 31.33 34.46 13.15
N LYS A 183 31.59 34.23 11.86
CA LYS A 183 32.96 34.36 11.33
C LYS A 183 33.36 35.84 11.37
N PRO A 184 34.28 36.28 12.26
CA PRO A 184 34.80 37.64 12.18
C PRO A 184 35.52 37.80 10.84
N TYR A 185 35.34 38.94 10.20
CA TYR A 185 36.18 39.40 9.09
C TYR A 185 37.62 39.50 9.61
N LEU A 186 38.40 38.42 9.51
CA LEU A 186 39.84 38.47 9.62
C LEU A 186 40.37 38.98 8.28
N ILE A 187 40.26 40.29 8.04
CA ILE A 187 41.11 40.95 7.06
C ILE A 187 42.43 41.23 7.77
N SER A 188 43.46 40.56 7.29
CA SER A 188 44.84 40.67 7.77
C SER A 188 45.39 42.07 7.52
N GLU A 189 45.83 42.74 8.58
CA GLU A 189 46.87 43.77 8.48
C GLU A 189 48.22 43.10 8.17
N LYS A 190 48.69 43.25 6.93
CA LYS A 190 50.11 43.28 6.51
C LYS A 190 50.08 44.10 5.20
N LYS A 191 50.79 45.20 5.01
CA LYS A 191 52.08 45.68 5.50
C LYS A 191 52.16 47.18 5.23
#